data_AF-A0A0P0CEG0-F1
#
_entry.id   AF-A0A0P0CEG0-F1
#
_cell.length_a   1.000
_cell.length_b   1.000
_cell.length_c   1.000
_cell.angle_alpha   90.00
_cell.angle_beta   90.00
_cell.angle_gamma   90.00
#
_symmetry.space_group_name_H-M   'P 1'
#
loop_
_entity.id
_entity.type
_entity.pdbx_description
1 polymer ?
#
loop_
_entity_poly.entity_id
_entity_poly.type
_entity_poly.pdbx_seq_one_letter_code
_entity_poly.pdbx_strand_id
1 'polypeptide(L)'
;MKKTEICLHCNDDYTPTRRGVQKFCSKSCKSRYWYLKQNYTKEVAIDTIENKVVNSIAKVDKMSLAGVGNAAAGAAVVEVVKTVFTAQDNKPATKKDIQELKTLITGRYLPVNNAAKDAFGRSPFYDVETGNVVFR
;
A
#
# COMPACT_ATOMS: atom_id res chain seq x y z
N MET A 1 37.91 -38.02 -18.62
CA MET A 1 37.07 -36.83 -18.87
C MET A 1 36.13 -36.61 -17.70
N LYS A 2 36.01 -35.38 -17.17
CA LYS A 2 35.00 -35.08 -16.15
C LYS A 2 33.63 -35.09 -16.84
N LYS A 3 32.71 -35.94 -16.39
CA LYS A 3 31.33 -35.94 -16.88
C LYS A 3 30.65 -34.67 -16.37
N THR A 4 30.06 -33.90 -17.28
CA THR A 4 29.22 -32.75 -16.95
C THR A 4 27.76 -33.20 -16.81
N GLU A 5 27.04 -32.55 -15.91
CA GLU A 5 25.59 -32.71 -15.72
C GLU A 5 24.92 -31.34 -15.88
N ILE A 6 23.62 -31.32 -16.20
CA ILE A 6 22.86 -30.08 -16.44
C ILE A 6 22.14 -29.67 -15.14
N CYS A 7 22.24 -28.40 -14.76
CA CYS A 7 21.57 -27.87 -13.57
C CYS A 7 20.05 -27.72 -13.78
N LEU A 8 19.23 -28.25 -12.87
CA LEU A 8 17.76 -28.16 -12.97
C LEU A 8 17.17 -26.74 -12.83
N HIS A 9 17.97 -25.74 -12.43
CA HIS A 9 17.49 -24.38 -12.25
C HIS A 9 17.91 -23.43 -13.37
N CYS A 10 19.22 -23.39 -13.68
CA CYS A 10 19.77 -22.49 -14.70
C CYS A 10 20.03 -23.16 -16.04
N ASN A 11 19.90 -24.49 -16.14
CA ASN A 11 20.21 -25.30 -17.32
C ASN A 11 21.65 -25.20 -17.83
N ASP A 12 22.56 -24.64 -17.03
CA ASP A 12 23.98 -24.63 -17.35
C ASP A 12 24.64 -25.98 -17.05
N ASP A 13 25.67 -26.31 -17.83
CA ASP A 13 26.55 -27.44 -17.60
C ASP A 13 27.43 -27.21 -16.37
N TYR A 14 27.54 -28.22 -15.51
CA TYR A 14 28.43 -28.16 -14.36
C TYR A 14 29.09 -29.52 -14.09
N THR A 15 30.24 -29.51 -13.43
CA THR A 15 30.90 -30.73 -12.97
C THR A 15 30.41 -31.09 -11.57
N PRO A 16 29.66 -32.19 -11.38
CA PRO A 16 29.11 -32.55 -10.08
C PRO A 16 30.21 -33.02 -9.11
N THR A 17 30.11 -32.61 -7.85
CA THR A 17 30.96 -33.15 -6.77
C THR A 17 30.53 -34.57 -6.40
N ARG A 18 29.22 -34.87 -6.54
CA ARG A 18 28.63 -36.21 -6.34
C ARG A 18 27.79 -36.60 -7.56
N ARG A 19 28.32 -37.50 -8.37
CA ARG A 19 27.69 -37.96 -9.62
C ARG A 19 26.34 -38.63 -9.35
N GLY A 20 25.34 -38.35 -10.18
CA GLY A 20 24.01 -38.96 -10.12
C GLY A 20 23.11 -38.51 -8.95
N VAL A 21 23.64 -37.73 -7.99
CA VAL A 21 22.88 -37.24 -6.83
C VAL A 21 22.74 -35.73 -6.85
N GLN A 22 23.78 -35.02 -7.29
CA GLN A 22 23.75 -33.56 -7.37
C GLN A 22 22.84 -33.14 -8.53
N LYS A 23 21.89 -32.23 -8.25
CA LYS A 23 20.90 -31.75 -9.23
C LYS A 23 21.09 -30.28 -9.61
N PHE A 24 21.97 -29.58 -8.88
CA PHE A 24 22.16 -28.14 -8.98
C PHE A 24 23.65 -27.81 -8.98
N CYS A 25 24.04 -26.83 -9.79
CA CYS A 25 25.43 -26.35 -9.88
C CYS A 25 25.88 -25.63 -8.60
N SER A 26 24.95 -25.04 -7.83
CA SER A 26 25.26 -24.20 -6.66
C SER A 26 24.14 -24.20 -5.61
N LYS A 27 24.48 -23.75 -4.39
CA LYS A 27 23.51 -23.56 -3.29
C LYS A 27 22.45 -22.51 -3.63
N SER A 28 22.83 -21.45 -4.36
CA SER A 28 21.91 -20.41 -4.81
C SER A 28 20.87 -20.97 -5.79
N CYS A 29 21.30 -21.78 -6.77
CA CYS A 29 20.38 -22.46 -7.70
C CYS A 29 19.41 -23.40 -6.98
N LYS A 30 19.90 -24.16 -5.99
CA LYS A 30 19.05 -25.02 -5.15
C LYS A 30 17.99 -24.22 -4.38
N SER A 31 18.39 -23.12 -3.75
CA SER A 31 17.50 -22.28 -2.93
C SER A 31 16.45 -21.57 -3.79
N ARG A 32 16.85 -20.96 -4.90
CA ARG A 32 15.95 -20.25 -5.81
C ARG A 32 14.96 -21.18 -6.50
N TYR A 33 15.40 -22.38 -6.91
CA TYR A 33 14.50 -23.41 -7.44
C TYR A 33 13.43 -23.82 -6.43
N TRP A 34 13.80 -24.03 -5.16
CA TRP A 34 12.83 -24.36 -4.11
C TRP A 34 11.83 -23.23 -3.86
N TYR A 35 12.30 -21.98 -3.78
CA TYR A 35 11.43 -20.81 -3.61
C TYR A 35 10.42 -20.66 -4.75
N LEU A 36 10.86 -20.76 -6.01
CA LEU A 36 9.98 -20.70 -7.17
C LEU A 36 8.97 -21.85 -7.19
N LYS A 37 9.40 -23.06 -6.82
CA LYS A 37 8.50 -24.22 -6.73
C LYS A 37 7.40 -24.03 -5.68
N GLN A 38 7.70 -23.37 -4.56
CA GLN A 38 6.69 -23.07 -3.54
C GLN A 38 5.71 -21.97 -3.95
N ASN A 39 6.18 -20.96 -4.67
CA ASN A 39 5.33 -19.87 -5.13
C ASN A 39 4.50 -20.24 -6.36
N TYR A 40 4.96 -21.18 -7.20
CA TYR A 40 4.15 -21.73 -8.29
C TYR A 40 2.90 -22.46 -7.77
N THR A 41 2.97 -23.09 -6.59
CA THR A 41 1.79 -23.71 -5.94
C THR A 41 0.84 -22.72 -5.28
N LYS A 42 1.17 -21.43 -5.19
CA LYS A 42 0.34 -20.43 -4.52
C LYS A 42 -0.54 -19.62 -5.47
N GLU A 43 -0.45 -19.82 -6.78
CA GLU A 43 -1.32 -19.15 -7.73
C GLU A 43 -1.99 -20.16 -8.67
N VAL A 44 -3.31 -19.98 -8.79
CA VAL A 44 -4.29 -20.71 -9.58
C VAL A 44 -4.76 -22.06 -9.01
N ALA A 45 -5.75 -21.99 -8.11
CA ALA A 45 -6.81 -23.00 -8.08
C ALA A 45 -7.55 -22.90 -9.43
N ILE A 46 -7.06 -23.63 -10.43
CA ILE A 46 -7.74 -23.87 -11.70
C ILE A 46 -8.83 -24.87 -11.35
N ASP A 47 -10.09 -24.43 -11.28
CA ASP A 47 -11.20 -25.35 -11.46
C ASP A 47 -11.01 -25.98 -12.85
N THR A 48 -10.54 -27.21 -12.83
CA THR A 48 -10.40 -28.11 -13.97
C THR A 48 -11.70 -28.15 -14.75
N ILE A 49 -11.68 -27.62 -15.96
CA ILE A 49 -12.59 -28.07 -17.02
C ILE A 49 -11.74 -28.33 -18.26
N GLU A 50 -11.03 -29.45 -18.24
CA GLU A 50 -10.90 -30.22 -19.46
C GLU A 50 -12.32 -30.64 -19.89
N ASN A 51 -12.58 -30.56 -21.20
CA ASN A 51 -13.81 -30.90 -21.93
C ASN A 51 -14.81 -29.75 -22.20
N LYS A 52 -14.49 -28.92 -23.20
CA LYS A 52 -15.34 -28.78 -24.40
C LYS A 52 -14.63 -27.93 -25.46
N VAL A 53 -13.99 -28.63 -26.39
CA VAL A 53 -13.79 -28.12 -27.74
C VAL A 53 -15.18 -28.08 -28.41
N VAL A 54 -15.42 -27.02 -29.20
CA VAL A 54 -16.55 -26.78 -30.10
C VAL A 54 -17.79 -26.08 -29.50
N ASN A 55 -18.24 -25.06 -30.23
CA ASN A 55 -19.38 -24.15 -30.04
C ASN A 55 -19.10 -22.98 -29.10
N SER A 56 -19.28 -21.69 -29.42
CA SER A 56 -19.76 -20.97 -30.60
C SER A 56 -19.98 -19.54 -30.08
N ILE A 57 -19.53 -18.53 -30.83
CA ILE A 57 -20.19 -17.22 -30.97
C ILE A 57 -20.32 -16.36 -29.69
N ALA A 58 -19.58 -15.25 -29.71
CA ALA A 58 -19.88 -13.96 -29.08
C ALA A 58 -20.80 -14.01 -27.84
N LYS A 59 -20.22 -14.14 -26.65
CA LYS A 59 -20.87 -13.74 -25.41
C LYS A 59 -20.12 -12.54 -24.85
N VAL A 60 -20.80 -11.40 -24.93
CA VAL A 60 -20.63 -10.19 -24.12
C VAL A 60 -19.84 -10.49 -22.84
N ASP A 61 -18.72 -9.80 -22.66
CA ASP A 61 -17.93 -9.77 -21.42
C ASP A 61 -18.84 -9.34 -20.27
N LYS A 62 -19.52 -10.32 -19.68
CA LYS A 62 -20.18 -10.15 -18.40
C LYS A 62 -19.03 -10.09 -17.40
N MET A 63 -18.66 -8.88 -16.98
CA MET A 63 -17.85 -8.69 -15.78
C MET A 63 -18.40 -9.64 -14.71
N SER A 64 -17.61 -10.65 -14.37
CA SER A 64 -18.09 -11.68 -13.47
C SER A 64 -18.32 -11.04 -12.10
N LEU A 65 -19.49 -11.31 -11.51
CA LEU A 65 -19.83 -10.83 -10.16
C LEU A 65 -18.76 -11.25 -9.14
N ALA A 66 -18.10 -12.39 -9.39
CA ALA A 66 -16.96 -12.87 -8.61
C ALA A 66 -15.66 -12.06 -8.85
N GLY A 67 -15.37 -11.61 -10.08
CA GLY A 67 -14.22 -10.77 -10.40
C GLY A 67 -14.38 -9.34 -9.87
N VAL A 68 -15.58 -8.76 -9.99
CA VAL A 68 -15.90 -7.45 -9.40
C VAL A 68 -16.00 -7.55 -7.88
N GLY A 69 -16.59 -8.62 -7.34
CA GLY A 69 -16.74 -8.83 -5.90
C GLY A 69 -15.41 -9.00 -5.18
N ASN A 70 -14.49 -9.79 -5.73
CA ASN A 70 -13.17 -9.99 -5.13
C ASN A 70 -12.25 -8.77 -5.30
N ALA A 71 -12.32 -8.06 -6.44
CA ALA A 71 -11.56 -6.82 -6.63
C ALA A 71 -12.09 -5.69 -5.73
N ALA A 72 -13.41 -5.55 -5.59
CA ALA A 72 -14.02 -4.58 -4.69
C ALA A 72 -13.75 -4.91 -3.21
N ALA A 73 -13.82 -6.19 -2.83
CA ALA A 73 -13.46 -6.62 -1.48
C ALA A 73 -11.96 -6.40 -1.18
N GLY A 74 -11.09 -6.74 -2.13
CA GLY A 74 -9.64 -6.50 -2.01
C GLY A 74 -9.29 -5.03 -1.88
N ALA A 75 -9.91 -4.15 -2.69
CA ALA A 75 -9.72 -2.71 -2.60
C ALA A 75 -10.19 -2.15 -1.24
N ALA A 76 -11.37 -2.58 -0.77
CA ALA A 76 -11.90 -2.17 0.52
C ALA A 76 -10.98 -2.58 1.69
N VAL A 77 -10.43 -3.79 1.67
CA VAL A 77 -9.48 -4.25 2.70
C VAL A 77 -8.19 -3.42 2.67
N VAL A 78 -7.65 -3.13 1.49
CA VAL A 78 -6.42 -2.32 1.35
C VAL A 78 -6.61 -0.90 1.86
N GLU A 79 -7.77 -0.27 1.63
CA GLU A 79 -8.07 1.07 2.13
C GLU A 79 -8.22 1.11 3.67
N VAL A 80 -8.87 0.10 4.27
CA VAL A 80 -8.95 -0.02 5.73
C VAL A 80 -7.58 -0.23 6.36
N VAL A 81 -6.74 -1.10 5.78
CA VAL A 81 -5.38 -1.32 6.28
C VAL A 81 -4.54 -0.04 6.16
N LYS A 82 -4.61 0.67 5.03
CA LYS A 82 -3.88 1.95 4.86
C LYS A 82 -4.32 2.98 5.90
N THR A 83 -5.60 3.12 6.19
CA THR A 83 -6.08 4.11 7.17
C THR A 83 -5.71 3.77 8.62
N VAL A 84 -5.58 2.49 8.96
CA VAL A 84 -5.16 2.04 10.31
C VAL A 84 -3.64 2.15 10.50
N PHE A 85 -2.84 1.81 9.49
CA PHE A 85 -1.37 1.77 9.59
C PHE A 85 -0.67 3.06 9.12
N THR A 86 -1.41 4.06 8.64
CA THR A 86 -0.84 5.38 8.36
C THR A 86 -0.65 6.16 9.66
N ALA A 87 0.58 6.66 9.88
CA ALA A 87 0.87 7.58 10.98
C ALA A 87 -0.01 8.83 10.86
N GLN A 88 -0.42 9.40 12.00
CA GLN A 88 -1.38 10.51 12.06
C GLN A 88 -0.95 11.71 11.21
N ASP A 89 0.35 12.04 11.19
CA ASP A 89 0.92 13.15 10.43
C ASP A 89 0.90 12.91 8.91
N ASN A 90 0.82 11.66 8.48
CA ASN A 90 0.77 11.26 7.07
C ASN A 90 -0.67 10.98 6.59
N LYS A 91 -1.68 11.18 7.44
CA LYS A 91 -3.09 11.04 7.04
C LYS A 91 -3.52 12.26 6.23
N PRO A 92 -4.26 12.08 5.13
CA PRO A 92 -4.80 13.20 4.37
C PRO A 92 -5.78 13.99 5.24
N ALA A 93 -5.69 15.32 5.21
CA ALA A 93 -6.60 16.19 5.94
C ALA A 93 -8.04 16.02 5.42
N THR A 94 -8.98 15.84 6.35
CA THR A 94 -10.41 15.80 6.00
C THR A 94 -10.96 17.22 5.82
N LYS A 95 -12.11 17.34 5.15
CA LYS A 95 -12.80 18.64 5.03
C LYS A 95 -13.14 19.24 6.41
N LYS A 96 -13.39 18.39 7.41
CA LYS A 96 -13.66 18.82 8.78
C LYS A 96 -12.42 19.46 9.41
N ASP A 97 -11.25 18.83 9.25
CA ASP A 97 -9.98 19.37 9.75
C ASP A 97 -9.67 20.74 9.11
N ILE A 98 -9.94 20.89 7.82
CA ILE A 98 -9.78 22.18 7.11
C ILE A 98 -10.75 23.23 7.65
N GLN A 99 -12.00 22.87 7.96
CA GLN A 99 -12.97 23.78 8.56
C GLN A 99 -12.56 24.21 9.97
N GLU A 100 -12.06 23.30 10.79
CA GLU A 100 -11.54 23.59 12.13
C GLU A 100 -10.29 24.48 12.08
N LEU A 101 -9.37 24.25 11.13
CA LEU A 101 -8.24 25.15 10.90
C LEU A 101 -8.71 26.53 10.46
N LYS A 102 -9.72 26.62 9.60
CA LYS A 102 -10.30 27.89 9.16
C LYS A 102 -10.89 28.66 10.34
N THR A 103 -11.60 28.01 11.26
CA THR A 103 -12.16 28.71 12.44
C THR A 103 -11.06 29.19 13.38
N LEU A 104 -9.96 28.45 13.53
CA LEU A 104 -8.80 28.90 14.33
C LEU A 104 -8.08 30.10 13.72
N ILE A 105 -7.97 30.19 12.39
CA ILE A 105 -7.21 31.24 11.70
C ILE A 105 -8.07 32.49 11.40
N THR A 106 -9.39 32.35 11.28
CA THR A 106 -10.30 33.47 10.90
C THR A 106 -10.70 34.39 12.05
N GLY A 107 -10.22 34.15 13.27
CA GLY A 107 -10.43 35.07 14.38
C GLY A 107 -9.70 36.39 14.15
N ARG A 108 -10.45 37.49 13.92
CA ARG A 108 -9.87 38.82 13.74
C ARG A 108 -9.08 39.29 14.97
N TYR A 109 -9.57 38.98 16.17
CA TYR A 109 -8.97 39.40 17.44
C TYR A 109 -8.34 38.22 18.16
N LEU A 110 -7.02 38.23 18.30
CA LEU A 110 -6.25 37.17 18.96
C LEU A 110 -5.81 37.64 20.36
N PRO A 111 -6.09 36.88 21.44
CA PRO A 111 -5.75 37.32 22.79
C PRO A 111 -4.23 37.40 23.01
N VAL A 112 -3.77 38.48 23.67
CA VAL A 112 -2.35 38.68 24.02
C VAL A 112 -2.15 38.43 25.51
N ASN A 113 -1.91 37.17 25.87
CA ASN A 113 -1.86 36.77 27.29
C ASN A 113 -0.63 37.31 28.06
N ASN A 114 0.40 37.78 27.35
CA ASN A 114 1.64 38.29 27.95
C ASN A 114 1.68 39.83 28.05
N ALA A 115 0.54 40.50 27.92
CA ALA A 115 0.44 41.95 28.06
C ALA A 115 -0.46 42.32 29.25
N ALA A 116 -0.08 43.37 29.96
CA ALA A 116 -0.87 43.89 31.07
C ALA A 116 -2.20 44.46 30.58
N LYS A 117 -3.22 44.45 31.44
CA LYS A 117 -4.52 45.09 31.18
C LYS A 117 -4.36 46.60 31.16
N ASP A 118 -5.27 47.29 30.46
CA ASP A 118 -5.29 48.75 30.46
C ASP A 118 -5.74 49.32 31.83
N ALA A 119 -5.72 50.66 31.94
CA ALA A 119 -6.17 51.36 33.14
C ALA A 119 -7.66 51.10 33.50
N PHE A 120 -8.44 50.54 32.57
CA PHE A 120 -9.85 50.19 32.75
C PHE A 120 -10.06 48.68 32.97
N GLY A 121 -8.99 47.88 33.07
CA GLY A 121 -9.05 46.44 33.29
C GLY A 121 -9.40 45.60 32.05
N ARG A 122 -9.38 46.18 30.86
CA ARG A 122 -9.65 45.49 29.58
C ARG A 122 -8.46 44.65 29.15
N SER A 123 -8.74 43.56 28.44
CA SER A 123 -7.69 42.63 28.02
C SER A 123 -7.15 43.01 26.64
N PRO A 124 -5.84 42.88 26.39
CA PRO A 124 -5.26 43.17 25.09
C PRO A 124 -5.53 42.05 24.08
N PHE A 125 -5.92 42.43 22.88
CA PHE A 125 -6.09 41.57 21.71
C PHE A 125 -5.31 42.14 20.52
N TYR A 126 -4.67 41.28 19.74
CA TYR A 126 -4.06 41.63 18.46
C TYR A 126 -5.14 41.62 17.37
N ASP A 127 -5.37 42.75 16.72
CA ASP A 127 -6.28 42.86 15.57
C ASP A 127 -5.52 42.52 14.28
N VAL A 128 -5.86 41.39 13.67
CA VAL A 128 -5.22 40.87 12.46
C VAL A 128 -5.43 41.80 11.25
N GLU A 129 -6.53 42.57 11.19
CA GLU A 129 -6.78 43.50 10.07
C GLU A 129 -5.94 44.78 10.15
N THR A 130 -5.80 45.35 11.35
CA THR A 130 -5.11 46.62 11.54
C THR A 130 -3.65 46.46 11.96
N GLY A 131 -3.24 45.27 12.38
CA GLY A 131 -1.89 44.97 12.88
C GLY A 131 -1.58 45.58 14.25
N ASN A 132 -2.60 46.12 14.93
CA ASN A 132 -2.45 46.83 16.20
C ASN A 132 -2.97 46.03 17.38
N VAL A 133 -2.44 46.30 18.56
CA VAL A 133 -3.00 45.80 19.82
C VAL A 133 -4.13 46.72 20.26
N VAL A 134 -5.32 46.15 20.40
CA VAL A 134 -6.53 46.84 20.87
C VAL A 134 -6.96 46.26 22.22
N PHE A 135 -7.51 47.11 23.09
CA PHE A 135 -7.99 46.69 24.41
C PHE A 135 -9.52 46.59 24.40
N ARG A 136 -10.04 45.40 24.72
CA ARG A 136 -11.47 45.11 24.72
C ARG A 136 -11.93 44.41 26.00
#